data_AF-I4YSH8-F1
#
_entry.id   AF-I4YSH8-F1
#
_cell.length_a   1.000
_cell.length_b   1.000
_cell.length_c   1.000
_cell.angle_alpha   90.00
_cell.angle_beta   90.00
_cell.angle_gamma   90.00
#
_symmetry.space_group_name_H-M   'P 1'
#
loop_
_entity.id
_entity.type
_entity.pdbx_description
1 polymer ?
#
loop_
_entity_poly.entity_id
_entity_poly.type
_entity_poly.pdbx_seq_one_letter_code
_entity_poly.pdbx_strand_id
1 'polypeptide(L)'
;MNPISGQRTGYQEFDTLLAQVARRKAELLMVLERPEIPLHTNASENDLRAWVIKRKISGGTMSADGRVARDVMLGLSKTCRKLRLSIFDYLGDRLGLNGDQPIIRPLADLVVRSA
;
A
#
# COMPACT_ATOMS: atom_id res chain seq x y z
N MET A 1 22.28 -9.29 27.83
CA MET A 1 21.13 -9.24 26.89
C MET A 1 21.15 -10.53 26.09
N ASN A 2 20.29 -11.50 26.40
CA ASN A 2 20.31 -12.80 25.73
C ASN A 2 19.90 -12.66 24.25
N PRO A 3 20.53 -13.40 23.31
CA PRO A 3 20.17 -13.32 21.90
C PRO A 3 18.81 -13.97 21.69
N ILE A 4 17.77 -13.15 21.50
CA ILE A 4 16.42 -13.58 21.12
C ILE A 4 16.43 -14.35 19.78
N SER A 5 17.46 -14.17 18.95
CA SER A 5 17.53 -14.64 17.56
C SER A 5 18.41 -15.87 17.31
N GLY A 6 18.67 -16.72 18.33
CA GLY A 6 19.56 -17.87 18.18
C GLY A 6 19.11 -19.15 18.89
N GLN A 7 17.94 -19.15 19.54
CA GLN A 7 17.44 -20.33 20.22
C GLN A 7 16.78 -21.28 19.23
N ARG A 8 17.19 -22.56 19.27
CA ARG A 8 16.53 -23.68 18.60
C ARG A 8 15.35 -24.09 19.47
N THR A 9 14.14 -24.10 18.91
CA THR A 9 12.95 -24.54 19.65
C THR A 9 12.60 -25.99 19.37
N GLY A 10 13.21 -26.61 18.36
CA GLY A 10 12.91 -27.99 17.94
C GLY A 10 11.70 -28.08 17.00
N TYR A 11 11.01 -26.97 16.75
CA TYR A 11 9.93 -26.87 15.76
C TYR A 11 10.47 -26.27 14.47
N GLN A 12 10.51 -27.06 13.40
CA GLN A 12 11.15 -26.69 12.14
C GLN A 12 10.60 -25.38 11.53
N GLU A 13 9.28 -25.20 11.56
CA GLU A 13 8.63 -23.98 11.04
C GLU A 13 9.02 -22.75 11.85
N PHE A 14 9.08 -22.88 13.17
CA PHE A 14 9.44 -21.79 14.07
C PHE A 14 10.92 -21.43 13.96
N ASP A 15 11.80 -22.43 13.93
CA ASP A 15 13.24 -22.24 13.71
C ASP A 15 13.50 -21.57 12.35
N THR A 16 12.72 -21.92 11.32
CA THR A 16 12.80 -21.29 10.00
C THR A 16 12.38 -19.82 10.05
N LEU A 17 11.29 -19.51 10.76
CA LEU A 17 10.83 -18.14 10.94
C LEU A 17 11.84 -17.29 11.74
N LEU A 18 12.40 -17.84 12.83
CA LEU A 18 13.45 -17.20 13.61
C LEU A 18 14.67 -16.88 12.75
N ALA A 19 15.12 -17.82 11.91
CA ALA A 19 16.22 -17.60 11.00
C ALA A 19 15.91 -16.49 9.97
N GLN A 20 14.69 -16.43 9.45
CA GLN A 20 14.26 -15.37 8.55
C GLN A 20 14.27 -13.98 9.23
N VAL A 21 13.74 -13.89 10.45
CA VAL A 21 13.76 -12.65 11.24
C VAL A 21 15.20 -12.23 11.56
N ALA A 22 16.05 -13.17 11.96
CA ALA A 22 17.45 -12.92 12.25
C ALA A 22 18.21 -12.37 11.03
N ARG A 23 17.96 -12.92 9.83
CA ARG A 23 18.54 -12.43 8.57
C ARG A 23 18.14 -11.00 8.22
N ARG A 24 16.96 -10.56 8.64
CA ARG A 24 16.43 -9.21 8.39
C ARG A 24 16.65 -8.23 9.55
N LYS A 25 17.48 -8.60 10.54
CA LYS A 25 17.71 -7.80 11.75
C LYS A 25 18.14 -6.36 11.45
N ALA A 26 19.00 -6.15 10.45
CA ALA A 26 19.44 -4.80 10.06
C ALA A 26 18.26 -3.94 9.58
N GLU A 27 17.40 -4.48 8.72
CA GLU A 27 16.19 -3.77 8.24
C GLU A 27 15.21 -3.47 9.39
N LEU A 28 14.98 -4.45 10.27
CA LEU A 28 14.04 -4.35 11.39
C LEU A 28 14.50 -3.33 12.45
N LEU A 29 15.81 -3.11 12.58
CA LEU A 29 16.39 -2.17 13.53
C LEU A 29 16.73 -0.81 12.91
N MET A 30 16.38 -0.56 11.64
CA MET A 30 16.66 0.71 10.96
C MET A 30 16.01 1.92 11.65
N VAL A 31 14.95 1.72 12.43
CA VAL A 31 14.35 2.79 13.26
C VAL A 31 15.32 3.38 14.28
N LEU A 32 16.33 2.61 14.73
CA LEU A 32 17.31 3.08 15.71
C LEU A 32 18.22 4.15 15.11
N GLU A 33 18.47 4.08 13.80
CA GLU A 33 19.22 5.08 13.04
C GLU A 33 18.30 6.16 12.47
N ARG A 34 17.06 5.79 12.12
CA ARG A 34 16.06 6.65 11.47
C ARG A 34 14.71 6.59 12.19
N PRO A 35 14.56 7.31 13.31
CA PRO A 35 13.37 7.23 14.17
C PRO A 35 12.08 7.71 13.50
N GLU A 36 12.17 8.44 12.39
CA GLU A 36 11.02 8.86 11.59
C GLU A 36 10.39 7.71 10.77
N ILE A 37 11.09 6.58 10.60
CA ILE A 37 10.53 5.40 9.92
C ILE A 37 9.65 4.62 10.91
N PRO A 38 8.41 4.27 10.54
CA PRO A 38 7.57 3.40 11.36
C PRO A 38 8.19 2.00 11.55
N LEU A 39 8.15 1.49 12.78
CA LEU A 39 8.51 0.11 13.13
C LEU A 39 7.59 -0.98 12.57
N HIS A 40 6.48 -0.58 11.95
CA HIS A 40 5.42 -1.47 11.48
C HIS A 40 5.08 -1.22 10.01
N THR A 41 4.54 -2.25 9.35
CA THR A 41 4.14 -2.22 7.93
C THR A 41 2.67 -1.84 7.72
N ASN A 42 1.97 -1.35 8.74
CA ASN A 42 0.53 -1.09 8.71
C ASN A 42 0.06 -0.24 7.51
N ALA A 43 0.80 0.82 7.17
CA ALA A 43 0.46 1.69 6.05
C ALA A 43 0.53 0.92 4.71
N SER A 44 1.62 0.17 4.49
CA SER A 44 1.82 -0.66 3.31
C SER A 44 0.78 -1.78 3.21
N GLU A 45 0.47 -2.45 4.33
CA GLU A 45 -0.58 -3.48 4.37
C GLU A 45 -1.96 -2.91 4.06
N ASN A 46 -2.28 -1.72 4.58
CA ASN A 46 -3.53 -1.03 4.30
C ASN A 46 -3.65 -0.61 2.82
N ASP A 47 -2.54 -0.22 2.19
CA ASP A 47 -2.50 0.09 0.76
C ASP A 47 -2.81 -1.16 -0.08
N LEU A 48 -2.31 -2.33 0.29
CA LEU A 48 -2.55 -3.61 -0.39
C LEU A 48 -3.90 -4.27 -0.07
N ARG A 49 -4.48 -4.00 1.10
CA ARG A 49 -5.68 -4.69 1.61
C ARG A 49 -6.86 -4.64 0.64
N ALA A 50 -7.10 -3.49 0.00
CA ALA A 50 -8.17 -3.32 -0.98
C ALA A 50 -8.00 -4.27 -2.18
N TRP A 51 -6.77 -4.43 -2.67
CA TRP A 51 -6.46 -5.35 -3.76
C TRP A 51 -6.65 -6.82 -3.34
N VAL A 52 -6.16 -7.21 -2.16
CA VAL A 52 -6.28 -8.59 -1.65
C VAL A 52 -7.75 -8.99 -1.50
N ILE A 53 -8.58 -8.10 -0.92
CA ILE A 53 -10.03 -8.33 -0.77
C ILE A 53 -10.69 -8.46 -2.13
N LYS A 54 -10.45 -7.51 -3.05
CA LYS A 54 -11.02 -7.54 -4.40
C LYS A 54 -10.63 -8.82 -5.14
N ARG A 55 -9.38 -9.24 -5.06
CA ARG A 55 -8.89 -10.49 -5.66
C ARG A 55 -9.59 -11.71 -5.07
N LYS A 56 -9.77 -11.76 -3.74
CA LYS A 56 -10.46 -12.87 -3.05
C LYS A 56 -11.91 -13.00 -3.48
N ILE A 57 -12.61 -11.88 -3.65
CA ILE A 57 -14.03 -11.86 -4.06
C ILE A 57 -14.18 -12.17 -5.56
N SER A 58 -13.34 -11.57 -6.42
CA SER A 58 -13.48 -11.66 -7.89
C SER A 58 -12.74 -12.84 -8.55
N GLY A 59 -11.97 -13.63 -7.79
CA GLY A 59 -11.07 -14.64 -8.35
C GLY A 59 -9.85 -14.07 -9.09
N GLY A 60 -9.65 -12.74 -9.08
CA GLY A 60 -8.55 -12.06 -9.76
C GLY A 60 -8.98 -11.37 -11.05
N THR A 61 -8.10 -11.33 -12.05
CA THR A 61 -8.43 -10.78 -13.39
C THR A 61 -8.09 -11.79 -14.45
N MET A 62 -8.94 -11.86 -15.47
CA MET A 62 -8.87 -12.86 -16.52
C MET A 62 -8.25 -12.35 -17.82
N SER A 63 -7.87 -11.07 -17.89
CA SER A 63 -7.23 -10.46 -19.06
C SER A 63 -6.16 -9.43 -18.67
N ALA A 64 -5.29 -9.09 -19.61
CA ALA A 64 -4.33 -8.01 -19.48
C ALA A 64 -5.03 -6.66 -19.29
N ASP A 65 -6.04 -6.37 -20.10
CA ASP A 65 -6.82 -5.12 -20.00
C ASP A 65 -7.52 -4.99 -18.64
N GLY A 66 -8.08 -6.09 -18.12
CA GLY A 66 -8.70 -6.11 -16.80
C GLY A 66 -7.68 -5.88 -15.68
N ARG A 67 -6.42 -6.29 -15.87
CA ARG A 67 -5.33 -6.00 -14.94
C ARG A 67 -4.98 -4.51 -14.96
N VAL A 68 -4.80 -3.93 -16.14
CA VAL A 68 -4.51 -2.51 -16.32
C VAL A 68 -5.63 -1.65 -15.74
N ALA A 69 -6.89 -1.92 -16.10
CA ALA A 69 -8.05 -1.19 -15.58
C ALA A 69 -8.11 -1.22 -14.05
N ARG A 70 -7.88 -2.39 -13.43
CA ARG A 70 -7.85 -2.51 -11.97
C ARG A 70 -6.72 -1.69 -11.35
N ASP A 71 -5.51 -1.76 -11.90
CA ASP A 71 -4.34 -1.09 -11.32
C ASP A 71 -4.45 0.43 -11.44
N VAL A 72 -4.95 0.92 -12.58
CA VAL A 72 -5.28 2.34 -12.79
C VAL A 72 -6.36 2.79 -11.80
N MET A 73 -7.50 2.10 -11.73
CA MET A 73 -8.61 2.51 -10.86
C MET A 73 -8.23 2.45 -9.37
N LEU A 74 -7.47 1.45 -8.95
CA LEU A 74 -6.97 1.36 -7.58
C LEU A 74 -5.99 2.49 -7.27
N GLY A 75 -5.07 2.79 -8.20
CA GLY A 75 -4.12 3.91 -8.07
C GLY A 75 -4.83 5.26 -7.94
N LEU A 76 -5.80 5.54 -8.81
CA LEU A 76 -6.63 6.74 -8.75
C LEU A 76 -7.38 6.83 -7.41
N SER A 77 -8.09 5.77 -7.02
CA SER A 77 -8.87 5.73 -5.77
C SER A 77 -8.01 5.99 -4.54
N LYS A 78 -6.85 5.33 -4.44
CA LYS A 78 -5.94 5.47 -3.30
C LYS A 78 -5.31 6.86 -3.25
N THR A 79 -4.94 7.42 -4.41
CA THR A 79 -4.36 8.77 -4.50
C THR A 79 -5.38 9.83 -4.11
N CYS A 80 -6.60 9.77 -4.67
CA CYS A 80 -7.70 10.65 -4.26
C CYS A 80 -7.92 10.58 -2.74
N ARG A 81 -7.95 9.38 -2.16
CA ARG A 81 -8.14 9.21 -0.72
C ARG A 81 -6.99 9.80 0.11
N LYS A 82 -5.73 9.67 -0.32
CA LYS A 82 -4.57 10.29 0.35
C LYS A 82 -4.65 11.82 0.30
N LEU A 83 -5.14 12.38 -0.81
CA LEU A 83 -5.37 13.83 -0.99
C LEU A 83 -6.70 14.32 -0.40
N ARG A 84 -7.48 13.46 0.26
CA ARG A 84 -8.82 13.77 0.80
C ARG A 84 -9.81 14.27 -0.26
N LEU A 85 -9.69 13.76 -1.49
CA LEU A 85 -10.59 14.03 -2.61
C LEU A 85 -11.58 12.87 -2.81
N SER A 86 -12.81 13.20 -3.21
CA SER A 86 -13.78 12.24 -3.72
C SER A 86 -13.28 11.68 -5.05
N ILE A 87 -13.22 10.35 -5.16
CA ILE A 87 -12.90 9.69 -6.43
C ILE A 87 -13.99 9.97 -7.48
N PHE A 88 -15.25 10.05 -7.06
CA PHE A 88 -16.37 10.28 -7.98
C PHE A 88 -16.32 11.69 -8.55
N ASP A 89 -16.00 12.69 -7.73
CA ASP A 89 -15.86 14.07 -8.20
C ASP A 89 -14.66 14.17 -9.16
N TYR A 90 -13.54 13.50 -8.84
CA TYR A 90 -12.39 13.46 -9.75
C TYR A 90 -12.70 12.77 -11.07
N LEU A 91 -13.39 11.63 -11.07
CA LEU A 91 -13.77 10.95 -12.31
C LEU A 91 -14.81 11.74 -13.09
N GLY A 92 -15.78 12.35 -12.40
CA GLY A 92 -16.80 13.20 -13.00
C GLY A 92 -16.18 14.43 -13.68
N ASP A 93 -15.16 15.04 -13.07
CA ASP A 93 -14.37 16.12 -13.67
C ASP A 93 -13.74 15.66 -14.98
N ARG A 94 -13.07 14.50 -14.96
CA ARG A 94 -12.39 13.93 -16.15
C ARG A 94 -13.34 13.51 -17.25
N LEU A 95 -14.58 13.20 -16.91
CA LEU A 95 -15.64 12.79 -17.84
C LEU A 95 -16.55 13.96 -18.25
N GLY A 96 -16.32 15.18 -17.75
CA GLY A 96 -17.17 16.34 -18.03
C GLY A 96 -18.56 16.27 -17.39
N LEU A 97 -18.74 15.45 -16.36
CA LEU A 97 -20.01 15.21 -15.66
C LEU A 97 -20.26 16.19 -14.50
N ASN A 98 -19.26 16.99 -14.12
CA ASN A 98 -19.34 17.89 -12.98
C ASN A 98 -19.97 19.26 -13.28
N GLY A 99 -20.46 19.50 -14.50
CA GLY A 99 -21.13 20.75 -14.88
C GLY A 99 -20.26 21.99 -14.62
N ASP A 100 -20.80 22.94 -13.84
CA ASP A 100 -20.14 24.22 -13.52
C ASP A 100 -19.15 24.13 -12.34
N GLN A 101 -18.87 22.95 -11.79
CA GLN A 101 -17.92 22.85 -10.69
C GLN A 101 -16.49 23.17 -11.13
N PRO A 102 -15.64 23.69 -10.22
CA PRO A 102 -14.26 24.00 -10.53
C PRO A 102 -13.48 22.76 -10.97
N ILE A 103 -12.66 22.92 -12.01
CA ILE A 103 -11.82 21.85 -12.54
C ILE A 103 -10.87 21.34 -11.45
N ILE A 104 -10.87 20.03 -11.23
CA ILE A 104 -9.96 19.39 -10.30
C ILE A 104 -8.62 19.18 -11.01
N ARG A 105 -7.55 19.79 -10.47
CA ARG A 105 -6.19 19.64 -11.01
C ARG A 105 -5.77 18.17 -11.11
N PRO A 106 -4.92 17.81 -12.09
CA PRO A 106 -4.33 16.48 -12.18
C PRO A 106 -3.76 16.00 -10.85
N LEU A 107 -3.99 14.73 -10.50
CA LEU A 107 -3.52 14.18 -9.23
C LEU A 107 -2.01 14.33 -9.05
N ALA A 108 -1.22 14.21 -10.13
CA ALA A 108 0.23 14.40 -10.08
C ALA A 108 0.63 15.78 -9.53
N ASP A 109 -0.03 16.85 -10.01
CA ASP A 109 0.24 18.21 -9.56
C ASP A 109 -0.15 18.42 -8.09
N LEU A 110 -1.22 17.76 -7.66
CA LEU A 110 -1.68 17.80 -6.28
C LEU A 110 -0.73 17.06 -5.34
N VAL A 111 -0.19 15.91 -5.77
CA VAL A 111 0.81 15.15 -4.98
C VAL A 111 2.08 15.97 -4.79
N VAL A 112 2.61 16.61 -5.85
CA VAL A 112 3.83 17.43 -5.76
C VAL A 112 3.69 18.58 -4.76
N ARG A 113 2.49 19.15 -4.62
CA ARG A 113 2.21 20.24 -3.66
C ARG A 113 1.95 19.76 -2.23
N SER A 114 1.69 18.47 -2.05
CA SER A 114 1.35 17.85 -0.77
C SER A 114 2.54 17.21 -0.07
N ALA A 115 3.66 17.07 -0.78
CA ALA A 115 4.94 16.55 -0.30
C ALA A 115 5.80 17.67 0.28
#